data_AF-A0A100HMY0-F1
#
_entry.id   AF-A0A100HMY0-F1
#
_cell.length_a   1.000
_cell.length_b   1.000
_cell.length_c   1.000
_cell.angle_alpha   90.00
_cell.angle_beta   90.00
_cell.angle_gamma   90.00
#
_symmetry.space_group_name_H-M   'P 1'
#
loop_
_entity.id
_entity.type
_entity.pdbx_description
1 polymer ?
#
loop_
_entity_poly.entity_id
_entity_poly.type
_entity_poly.pdbx_seq_one_letter_code
_entity_poly.pdbx_strand_id
1 'polypeptide(L)' 'MIKYRKQNPLEPEKDAEVTVNLTPLLFFAVGFVAVRALIRTVKRS' A
#
# COMPACT_ATOMS: atom_id res chain seq x y z
N MET A 1 -9.49 16.45 -31.48
CA MET A 1 -8.35 17.36 -31.30
C MET A 1 -7.91 17.28 -29.84
N ILE A 2 -6.81 16.57 -29.57
CA ILE A 2 -6.37 16.25 -28.20
C ILE A 2 -5.63 17.47 -27.63
N LYS A 3 -6.14 18.02 -26.52
CA LYS A 3 -5.55 19.18 -25.84
C LYS A 3 -4.42 18.71 -24.93
N TYR A 4 -3.18 19.07 -25.25
CA TYR A 4 -2.03 18.87 -24.36
C TYR A 4 -2.01 19.96 -23.30
N ARG A 5 -2.20 19.58 -22.02
CA ARG A 5 -1.97 20.48 -20.89
C ARG A 5 -0.46 20.64 -20.73
N LYS A 6 0.06 21.86 -20.87
CA LYS A 6 1.48 22.17 -20.66
C LYS A 6 1.87 21.79 -19.22
N GLN A 7 2.82 20.88 -19.08
CA GLN A 7 3.51 20.59 -17.82
C GLN A 7 4.38 21.81 -17.50
N ASN A 8 4.25 22.36 -16.30
CA ASN A 8 4.98 23.55 -15.87
C ASN A 8 6.43 23.15 -15.52
N PRO A 9 7.46 23.66 -16.20
CA PRO A 9 8.85 23.22 -15.99
C PRO A 9 9.47 23.64 -14.65
N LEU A 10 8.77 24.45 -13.85
CA LEU A 10 9.30 25.10 -12.65
C LEU A 10 9.16 24.27 -11.37
N GLU A 11 8.39 23.18 -11.38
CA GLU A 11 8.24 22.27 -10.23
C GLU A 11 8.27 20.79 -10.66
N PRO A 12 9.36 20.30 -11.29
CA PRO A 12 9.49 18.90 -11.68
C PRO A 12 9.59 17.95 -10.47
N GLU A 13 9.93 18.48 -9.29
CA GLU A 13 10.17 17.69 -8.07
C GLU A 13 8.92 16.95 -7.56
N LYS A 14 7.71 17.47 -7.87
CA LYS A 14 6.45 16.88 -7.38
C LYS A 14 5.91 15.72 -8.21
N ASP A 15 6.34 15.56 -9.46
CA ASP A 15 5.84 14.50 -10.34
C ASP A 15 6.56 13.14 -10.13
N ALA A 16 7.61 13.10 -9.29
CA ALA A 16 8.49 11.94 -9.09
C ALA A 16 8.42 11.32 -7.67
N GLU A 17 7.43 11.67 -6.84
CA GLU A 17 7.24 11.00 -5.56
C GLU A 17 6.56 9.63 -5.75
N VAL A 18 7.37 8.58 -5.93
CA VAL A 18 6.90 7.20 -5.90
C VAL A 18 6.36 6.90 -4.50
N THR A 19 5.05 7.12 -4.33
CA THR A 19 4.37 6.89 -3.06
C THR A 19 4.12 5.40 -2.90
N VAL A 20 4.89 4.75 -2.02
CA VAL A 20 4.70 3.33 -1.71
C VAL A 20 3.58 3.18 -0.70
N ASN A 21 2.44 2.63 -1.14
CA ASN A 21 1.34 2.32 -0.23
C ASN A 21 1.61 0.99 0.51
N LEU A 22 2.03 1.08 1.78
CA LEU A 22 2.29 -0.08 2.64
C LEU A 22 1.02 -0.67 3.29
N THR A 23 -0.12 0.01 3.18
CA THR A 23 -1.38 -0.40 3.79
C THR A 23 -1.79 -1.85 3.45
N PRO A 24 -1.65 -2.34 2.20
CA PRO A 24 -2.00 -3.73 1.87
C PRO A 24 -1.14 -4.76 2.62
N LEU A 25 0.15 -4.49 2.80
CA LEU A 25 1.05 -5.37 3.53
C LEU A 25 0.69 -5.41 5.03
N LEU A 26 0.32 -4.27 5.60
CA LEU A 26 -0.11 -4.18 7.00
C LEU A 26 -1.39 -4.98 7.25
N PHE A 27 -2.40 -4.86 6.38
CA PHE A 27 -3.61 -5.66 6.49
C PHE A 27 -3.33 -7.16 6.38
N PHE A 28 -2.45 -7.56 5.46
CA PHE A 28 -2.04 -8.95 5.33
C PHE A 28 -1.34 -9.47 6.59
N ALA A 29 -0.40 -8.70 7.16
CA ALA A 29 0.33 -9.08 8.36
C ALA A 29 -0.61 -9.29 9.55
N VAL A 30 -1.54 -8.37 9.78
CA VAL A 30 -2.53 -8.46 10.87
C VAL A 30 -3.44 -9.69 10.67
N GLY A 31 -3.98 -9.88 9.46
CA GLY A 31 -4.82 -11.03 9.14
C GLY A 31 -4.09 -12.37 9.36
N PHE A 32 -2.84 -12.46 8.90
CA PHE A 32 -2.01 -13.65 9.10
C PHE A 32 -1.78 -13.97 10.58
N VAL A 33 -1.42 -12.96 11.39
CA VAL A 33 -1.20 -13.15 12.84
C VAL A 33 -2.48 -13.59 13.53
N ALA A 34 -3.63 -12.98 13.20
CA ALA A 34 -4.93 -13.35 13.77
C ALA A 34 -5.30 -14.80 13.46
N VAL A 35 -5.22 -15.22 12.19
CA VAL A 35 -5.51 -16.60 11.76
C VAL A 35 -4.54 -17.59 12.42
N ARG A 36 -3.25 -17.26 12.46
CA ARG A 36 -2.24 -18.10 13.11
C ARG A 36 -2.51 -18.29 14.60
N ALA A 37 -2.93 -17.24 15.30
CA ALA A 37 -3.29 -17.31 16.70
C ALA A 37 -4.53 -18.20 16.90
N LEU A 38 -5.56 -18.03 16.06
CA LEU A 38 -6.78 -18.84 16.11
C LEU A 38 -6.48 -20.34 15.93
N ILE A 39 -5.71 -20.70 14.90
CA ILE A 39 -5.32 -22.09 14.65
C ILE A 39 -4.54 -22.67 15.83
N ARG A 40 -3.64 -21.87 16.43
CA ARG A 40 -2.88 -22.30 17.62
C ARG A 40 -3.78 -22.55 18.81
N THR A 41 -4.79 -21.71 19.04
CA THR A 41 -5.77 -21.91 20.12
C THR A 41 -6.53 -23.21 19.91
N VAL A 42 -7.06 -23.44 18.71
CA VAL A 42 -7.82 -24.67 18.39
C VAL A 42 -6.95 -25.93 18.53
N LYS A 43 -5.67 -25.89 18.15
CA LYS A 43 -4.76 -27.04 18.31
C LYS A 43 -4.34 -27.34 19.75
N ARG A 44 -4.54 -26.39 20.68
CA ARG A 44 -4.07 -26.50 22.07
C ARG A 44 -5.21 -26.85 23.05
N SER A 45 -6.46 -26.64 22.63
CA SER A 45 -7.67 -27.20 23.27
C SER A 45 -7.90 -28.64 22.87
#